data_AF-A0A660QH84-F1
#
_entry.id   AF-A0A660QH84-F1
#
_cell.length_a   1.000
_cell.length_b   1.000
_cell.length_c   1.000
_cell.angle_alpha   90.00
_cell.angle_beta   90.00
_cell.angle_gamma   90.00
#
_symmetry.space_group_name_H-M   'P 1'
#
loop_
_entity.id
_entity.type
_entity.pdbx_description
1 polymer ?
#
loop_
_entity_poly.entity_id
_entity_poly.type
_entity_poly.pdbx_seq_one_letter_code
_entity_poly.pdbx_strand_id
1 'polypeptide(L)'
;MKSFILYHQREGYVVLVSADNCTIDGFNIINKVRTLNVEGIRVNSSRNKIINNTIKSAYYGIQLWRNSDNNNVINNTITSCDFCGLYIYRSNRNFVSGNKIFGNFHGMRIKGSSNNTVYGNKISNNTYGLELCCGADFNTIYFNSFINNTEKNAHDYLVNNWDNGTVGNYWSDYQDKYPSAKEENGIWDTPYSIDGGDNFDRYPLVSPPMV
;
A
#
# COMPACT_ATOMS: atom_id res chain seq x y z
N MET A 1 -8.50 13.52 21.60
CA MET A 1 -8.75 12.80 20.34
C MET A 1 -10.08 12.08 20.48
N LYS A 2 -11.14 12.51 19.79
CA LYS A 2 -12.44 11.81 19.84
C LYS A 2 -12.38 10.66 18.84
N SER A 3 -11.94 9.48 19.27
CA SER A 3 -12.00 8.27 18.43
C SER A 3 -13.45 7.79 18.38
N PHE A 4 -14.09 7.88 17.22
CA PHE A 4 -15.36 7.18 16.98
C PHE A 4 -15.04 5.74 16.54
N ILE A 5 -15.54 4.77 17.32
CA ILE A 5 -15.46 3.36 16.95
C ILE A 5 -16.76 3.00 16.23
N LEU A 6 -16.64 2.63 14.96
CA LEU A 6 -17.75 2.10 14.18
C LEU A 6 -17.67 0.57 14.18
N TYR A 7 -18.74 -0.07 14.62
CA TYR A 7 -18.89 -1.53 14.57
C TYR A 7 -19.87 -1.89 13.45
N HIS A 8 -19.48 -2.83 12.59
CA HIS A 8 -20.39 -3.44 11.62
C HIS A 8 -20.63 -4.92 11.99
N GLN A 9 -21.89 -5.36 11.97
CA GLN A 9 -22.29 -6.71 12.38
C GLN A 9 -22.90 -7.55 11.23
N ARG A 10 -22.86 -7.06 9.99
CA ARG A 10 -23.36 -7.78 8.79
C ARG A 10 -22.42 -7.58 7.60
N GLU A 11 -22.74 -8.14 6.44
CA GLU A 11 -21.98 -7.93 5.19
C GLU A 11 -21.94 -6.44 4.79
N GLY A 12 -20.85 -5.96 4.19
CA GLY A 12 -20.75 -4.59 3.64
C GLY A 12 -19.48 -3.85 4.04
N TYR A 13 -19.57 -2.52 4.15
CA TYR A 13 -18.48 -1.63 4.55
C TYR A 13 -18.82 -0.94 5.88
N VAL A 14 -17.82 -0.64 6.70
CA VAL A 14 -18.01 0.18 7.90
C VAL A 14 -18.19 1.65 7.53
N VAL A 15 -17.39 2.14 6.57
CA VAL A 15 -17.49 3.49 6.02
C VAL A 15 -17.54 3.44 4.50
N LEU A 16 -18.53 4.09 3.90
CA LEU A 16 -18.58 4.38 2.47
C LEU A 16 -18.39 5.87 2.22
N VAL A 17 -17.43 6.20 1.37
CA VAL A 17 -17.20 7.56 0.86
C VAL A 17 -17.73 7.65 -0.56
N SER A 18 -18.96 8.16 -0.70
CA SER A 18 -19.68 8.24 -1.98
C SER A 18 -19.71 9.64 -2.61
N ALA A 19 -19.20 10.66 -1.91
CA ALA A 19 -19.16 12.03 -2.39
C ALA A 19 -17.72 12.52 -2.51
N ASP A 20 -17.45 13.33 -3.52
CA ASP A 20 -16.12 13.93 -3.72
C ASP A 20 -15.76 14.92 -2.60
N ASN A 21 -14.46 15.17 -2.43
CA ASN A 21 -13.92 16.15 -1.49
C ASN A 21 -14.26 15.89 -0.01
N CYS A 22 -14.54 14.64 0.36
CA CYS A 22 -14.70 14.24 1.74
C CYS A 22 -13.35 14.09 2.45
N THR A 23 -13.36 14.26 3.76
CA THR A 23 -12.23 13.94 4.64
C THR A 23 -12.68 12.93 5.68
N ILE A 24 -11.99 11.80 5.74
CA ILE A 24 -12.15 10.74 6.73
C ILE A 24 -10.87 10.73 7.57
N ASP A 25 -10.95 11.28 8.78
CA ASP A 25 -9.79 11.54 9.64
C ASP A 25 -9.96 10.95 11.04
N GLY A 26 -8.99 10.17 11.48
CA GLY A 26 -8.85 9.77 12.89
C GLY A 26 -9.83 8.69 13.37
N PHE A 27 -10.45 7.93 12.48
CA PHE A 27 -11.33 6.82 12.86
C PHE A 27 -10.54 5.60 13.33
N ASN A 28 -11.11 4.89 14.30
CA ASN A 28 -10.62 3.58 14.74
C ASN A 28 -11.65 2.51 14.38
N ILE A 29 -11.42 1.80 13.28
CA ILE A 29 -12.32 0.80 12.70
C ILE A 29 -11.76 -0.59 13.05
N ILE A 30 -12.39 -1.24 14.02
CA ILE A 30 -11.97 -2.57 14.50
C ILE A 30 -13.15 -3.52 14.43
N ASN A 31 -13.09 -4.48 13.51
CA ASN A 31 -14.12 -5.50 13.40
C ASN A 31 -13.84 -6.64 14.38
N LYS A 32 -14.88 -7.08 15.10
CA LYS A 32 -14.77 -8.15 16.11
C LYS A 32 -14.77 -9.56 15.51
N VAL A 33 -15.33 -9.72 14.31
CA VAL A 33 -15.41 -11.00 13.61
C VAL A 33 -14.75 -10.83 12.25
N ARG A 34 -13.78 -11.70 11.96
CA ARG A 34 -13.20 -11.85 10.64
C ARG A 34 -14.20 -12.55 9.74
N THR A 35 -14.89 -11.78 8.91
CA THR A 35 -15.81 -12.32 7.91
C THR A 35 -15.36 -11.86 6.53
N LEU A 36 -15.58 -12.69 5.53
CA LEU A 36 -15.10 -12.51 4.15
C LEU A 36 -15.67 -11.26 3.44
N ASN A 37 -16.56 -10.50 4.08
CA ASN A 37 -17.36 -9.46 3.43
C ASN A 37 -17.40 -8.13 4.20
N VAL A 38 -16.52 -7.88 5.19
CA VAL A 38 -16.50 -6.60 5.91
C VAL A 38 -15.30 -5.76 5.47
N GLU A 39 -15.57 -4.65 4.81
CA GLU A 39 -14.57 -3.67 4.44
C GLU A 39 -14.47 -2.58 5.49
N GLY A 40 -13.26 -2.10 5.78
CA GLY A 40 -13.07 -0.97 6.68
C GLY A 40 -13.62 0.32 6.06
N ILE A 41 -12.91 0.83 5.05
CA ILE A 41 -13.30 2.04 4.32
C ILE A 41 -13.36 1.72 2.83
N ARG A 42 -14.52 1.86 2.22
CA ARG A 42 -14.68 1.86 0.76
C ARG A 42 -14.84 3.29 0.26
N VAL A 43 -14.05 3.66 -0.74
CA VAL A 43 -14.15 4.94 -1.44
C VAL A 43 -14.65 4.67 -2.86
N ASN A 44 -15.75 5.33 -3.22
CA ASN A 44 -16.42 5.26 -4.53
C ASN A 44 -16.51 6.65 -5.18
N SER A 45 -15.57 7.53 -4.86
CA SER A 45 -15.58 8.95 -5.23
C SER A 45 -14.15 9.49 -5.32
N SER A 46 -14.01 10.71 -5.82
CA SER A 46 -12.72 11.31 -6.15
C SER A 46 -12.35 12.45 -5.21
N ARG A 47 -11.06 12.83 -5.19
CA ARG A 47 -10.56 14.01 -4.45
C ARG A 47 -10.76 13.95 -2.93
N ASN A 48 -10.86 12.74 -2.36
CA ASN A 48 -11.02 12.56 -0.92
C ASN A 48 -9.68 12.48 -0.20
N LYS A 49 -9.74 12.70 1.12
CA LYS A 49 -8.63 12.52 2.05
C LYS A 49 -9.00 11.44 3.05
N ILE A 50 -8.28 10.32 3.04
CA ILE A 50 -8.42 9.23 4.01
C ILE A 50 -7.16 9.24 4.86
N ILE A 51 -7.23 9.85 6.05
CA ILE A 51 -6.05 10.24 6.82
C ILE A 51 -6.10 9.77 8.27
N ASN A 52 -4.96 9.36 8.82
CA ASN A 52 -4.80 9.03 10.25
C ASN A 52 -5.79 7.99 10.80
N ASN A 53 -6.35 7.12 9.96
CA ASN A 53 -7.28 6.10 10.41
C ASN A 53 -6.53 4.83 10.83
N THR A 54 -7.07 4.15 11.84
CA THR A 54 -6.65 2.80 12.22
C THR A 54 -7.72 1.81 11.75
N ILE A 55 -7.34 0.85 10.92
CA ILE A 55 -8.23 -0.20 10.43
C ILE A 55 -7.65 -1.57 10.80
N LYS A 56 -8.46 -2.39 11.46
CA LYS A 56 -8.08 -3.73 11.92
C LYS A 56 -9.18 -4.77 11.67
N SER A 57 -8.75 -5.97 11.25
CA SER A 57 -9.62 -7.15 11.09
C SER A 57 -10.70 -6.99 10.01
N ALA A 58 -10.38 -6.38 8.87
CA ALA A 58 -11.29 -6.28 7.73
C ALA A 58 -10.94 -7.30 6.63
N TYR A 59 -11.82 -7.55 5.67
CA TYR A 59 -11.45 -8.28 4.46
C TYR A 59 -10.59 -7.39 3.54
N TYR A 60 -11.10 -6.18 3.26
CA TYR A 60 -10.35 -5.05 2.71
C TYR A 60 -10.23 -3.95 3.76
N GLY A 61 -9.02 -3.52 4.10
CA GLY A 61 -8.82 -2.43 5.06
C GLY A 61 -9.33 -1.10 4.50
N ILE A 62 -8.65 -0.58 3.48
CA ILE A 62 -9.08 0.56 2.68
C ILE A 62 -9.17 0.12 1.22
N GLN A 63 -10.30 0.39 0.55
CA GLN A 63 -10.50 0.07 -0.85
C GLN A 63 -10.87 1.34 -1.64
N LEU A 64 -10.03 1.71 -2.61
CA LEU A 64 -10.38 2.68 -3.64
C LEU A 64 -11.01 1.92 -4.80
N TRP A 65 -12.31 2.09 -4.99
CA TRP A 65 -13.11 1.24 -5.86
C TRP A 65 -13.65 2.03 -7.05
N ARG A 66 -13.30 1.56 -8.26
CA ARG A 66 -13.85 1.95 -9.56
C ARG A 66 -14.09 3.46 -9.76
N ASN A 67 -13.21 4.10 -10.53
CA ASN A 67 -13.25 5.53 -10.83
C ASN A 67 -13.11 6.41 -9.56
N SER A 68 -12.41 5.90 -8.55
CA SER A 68 -12.08 6.64 -7.34
C SER A 68 -10.72 7.30 -7.51
N ASP A 69 -10.69 8.37 -8.29
CA ASP A 69 -9.45 8.99 -8.76
C ASP A 69 -9.01 10.15 -7.87
N ASN A 70 -7.73 10.49 -7.90
CA ASN A 70 -7.18 11.68 -7.21
C ASN A 70 -7.44 11.69 -5.69
N ASN A 71 -7.51 10.54 -5.05
CA ASN A 71 -7.65 10.42 -3.60
C ASN A 71 -6.27 10.40 -2.92
N ASN A 72 -6.25 10.93 -1.70
CA ASN A 72 -5.08 10.92 -0.82
C ASN A 72 -5.32 9.93 0.33
N VAL A 73 -4.50 8.89 0.43
CA VAL A 73 -4.54 7.91 1.53
C VAL A 73 -3.26 8.05 2.34
N ILE A 74 -3.34 8.75 3.48
CA ILE A 74 -2.16 9.25 4.18
C ILE A 74 -2.15 8.84 5.66
N ASN A 75 -1.00 8.38 6.17
CA ASN A 75 -0.77 8.12 7.60
C ASN A 75 -1.78 7.16 8.25
N ASN A 76 -2.37 6.23 7.49
CA ASN A 76 -3.25 5.22 8.03
C ASN A 76 -2.45 4.03 8.57
N THR A 77 -2.97 3.39 9.60
CA THR A 77 -2.47 2.11 10.13
C THR A 77 -3.45 1.01 9.76
N ILE A 78 -3.01 0.03 8.97
CA ILE A 78 -3.86 -1.03 8.43
C ILE A 78 -3.26 -2.39 8.73
N THR A 79 -4.01 -3.23 9.45
CA THR A 79 -3.48 -4.51 9.92
C THR A 79 -4.51 -5.62 10.01
N SER A 80 -4.02 -6.85 9.95
CA SER A 80 -4.81 -8.05 10.23
C SER A 80 -6.01 -8.20 9.29
N CYS A 81 -5.89 -7.70 8.06
CA CYS A 81 -6.91 -7.85 7.04
C CYS A 81 -6.76 -9.21 6.34
N ASP A 82 -7.89 -9.89 6.12
CA ASP A 82 -7.90 -11.27 5.64
C ASP A 82 -7.42 -11.39 4.19
N PHE A 83 -7.67 -10.36 3.36
CA PHE A 83 -7.21 -10.39 1.97
C PHE A 83 -6.27 -9.23 1.62
N CYS A 84 -6.68 -7.97 1.80
CA CYS A 84 -5.81 -6.85 1.44
C CYS A 84 -5.92 -5.69 2.42
N GLY A 85 -4.78 -5.16 2.85
CA GLY A 85 -4.73 -3.95 3.69
C GLY A 85 -5.24 -2.74 2.91
N LEU A 86 -4.55 -2.38 1.82
CA LEU A 86 -4.94 -1.27 0.95
C LEU A 86 -5.11 -1.77 -0.49
N TYR A 87 -6.30 -1.62 -1.05
CA TYR A 87 -6.60 -2.08 -2.41
C TYR A 87 -7.03 -0.94 -3.32
N ILE A 88 -6.26 -0.68 -4.38
CA ILE A 88 -6.62 0.25 -5.46
C ILE A 88 -7.13 -0.56 -6.65
N TYR A 89 -8.42 -0.43 -6.95
CA TYR A 89 -9.06 -1.17 -8.03
C TYR A 89 -9.72 -0.25 -9.04
N ARG A 90 -9.25 -0.31 -10.29
CA ARG A 90 -9.73 0.51 -11.41
C ARG A 90 -9.84 1.99 -11.04
N SER A 91 -8.79 2.53 -10.43
CA SER A 91 -8.76 3.88 -9.87
C SER A 91 -7.38 4.49 -10.06
N ASN A 92 -7.31 5.72 -10.56
CA ASN A 92 -6.10 6.31 -11.09
C ASN A 92 -5.68 7.57 -10.33
N ARG A 93 -4.40 7.96 -10.48
CA ARG A 93 -3.88 9.23 -9.95
C ARG A 93 -4.06 9.40 -8.44
N ASN A 94 -4.04 8.30 -7.68
CA ASN A 94 -4.13 8.34 -6.23
C ASN A 94 -2.74 8.47 -5.61
N PHE A 95 -2.69 9.15 -4.46
CA PHE A 95 -1.47 9.36 -3.69
C PHE A 95 -1.56 8.61 -2.37
N VAL A 96 -0.67 7.64 -2.18
CA VAL A 96 -0.61 6.78 -0.99
C VAL A 96 0.70 7.04 -0.26
N SER A 97 0.64 7.62 0.94
CA SER A 97 1.86 7.99 1.66
C SER A 97 1.83 7.86 3.18
N GLY A 98 2.97 7.56 3.80
CA GLY A 98 3.09 7.53 5.26
C GLY A 98 2.28 6.43 5.94
N ASN A 99 1.72 5.48 5.19
CA ASN A 99 0.88 4.43 5.77
C ASN A 99 1.73 3.31 6.37
N LYS A 100 1.24 2.72 7.47
CA LYS A 100 1.81 1.53 8.12
C LYS A 100 0.88 0.35 7.82
N ILE A 101 1.32 -0.55 6.94
CA ILE A 101 0.49 -1.63 6.40
C ILE A 101 1.16 -2.98 6.72
N PHE A 102 0.57 -3.75 7.65
CA PHE A 102 1.24 -4.95 8.16
C PHE A 102 0.33 -6.09 8.58
N GLY A 103 0.84 -7.32 8.57
CA GLY A 103 0.08 -8.49 9.05
C GLY A 103 -1.17 -8.80 8.23
N ASN A 104 -1.16 -8.49 6.93
CA ASN A 104 -2.25 -8.78 5.98
C ASN A 104 -1.79 -9.86 4.98
N PHE A 105 -2.73 -10.49 4.27
CA PHE A 105 -2.36 -11.40 3.18
C PHE A 105 -1.66 -10.64 2.04
N HIS A 106 -2.32 -9.66 1.43
CA HIS A 106 -1.66 -8.60 0.68
C HIS A 106 -1.55 -7.35 1.54
N GLY A 107 -0.36 -6.78 1.70
CA GLY A 107 -0.20 -5.47 2.29
C GLY A 107 -0.94 -4.44 1.44
N MET A 108 -0.49 -4.29 0.19
CA MET A 108 -1.14 -3.45 -0.80
C MET A 108 -1.29 -4.17 -2.14
N ARG A 109 -2.39 -3.88 -2.85
CA ARG A 109 -2.62 -4.35 -4.21
C ARG A 109 -3.10 -3.22 -5.10
N ILE A 110 -2.55 -3.13 -6.31
CA ILE A 110 -2.97 -2.19 -7.34
C ILE A 110 -3.39 -3.01 -8.56
N LYS A 111 -4.67 -2.92 -8.95
CA LYS A 111 -5.24 -3.72 -10.04
C LYS A 111 -5.94 -2.85 -11.07
N GLY A 112 -5.52 -2.96 -12.33
CA GLY A 112 -6.10 -2.21 -13.46
C GLY A 112 -6.15 -0.70 -13.22
N SER A 113 -5.10 -0.16 -12.61
CA SER A 113 -5.04 1.18 -12.04
C SER A 113 -3.69 1.81 -12.37
N SER A 114 -3.71 3.04 -12.86
CA SER A 114 -2.53 3.70 -13.44
C SER A 114 -2.25 5.07 -12.86
N ASN A 115 -1.01 5.51 -13.03
CA ASN A 115 -0.54 6.84 -12.61
C ASN A 115 -0.71 7.09 -11.10
N ASN A 116 -0.72 6.05 -10.26
CA ASN A 116 -0.74 6.22 -8.82
C ASN A 116 0.69 6.40 -8.28
N THR A 117 0.81 7.07 -7.15
CA THR A 117 2.09 7.26 -6.45
C THR A 117 2.03 6.62 -5.08
N VAL A 118 3.01 5.78 -4.79
CA VAL A 118 3.18 5.06 -3.54
C VAL A 118 4.50 5.52 -2.93
N TYR A 119 4.41 6.35 -1.90
CA TYR A 119 5.57 7.09 -1.38
C TYR A 119 5.67 7.04 0.13
N GLY A 120 6.82 6.68 0.70
CA GLY A 120 7.02 6.82 2.14
C GLY A 120 6.13 5.90 2.98
N ASN A 121 5.78 4.70 2.50
CA ASN A 121 4.96 3.75 3.26
C ASN A 121 5.84 2.66 3.89
N LYS A 122 5.44 2.17 5.07
CA LYS A 122 6.02 0.99 5.71
C LYS A 122 5.10 -0.20 5.48
N ILE A 123 5.53 -1.13 4.63
CA ILE A 123 4.79 -2.33 4.22
C ILE A 123 5.54 -3.55 4.75
N SER A 124 5.05 -4.14 5.84
CA SER A 124 5.84 -5.13 6.59
C SER A 124 5.05 -6.33 7.09
N ASN A 125 5.68 -7.49 7.23
CA ASN A 125 5.06 -8.69 7.80
C ASN A 125 3.73 -9.07 7.12
N ASN A 126 3.60 -8.83 5.81
CA ASN A 126 2.47 -9.33 5.03
C ASN A 126 2.90 -10.61 4.28
N THR A 127 1.95 -11.40 3.77
CA THR A 127 2.33 -12.52 2.90
C THR A 127 2.93 -11.98 1.59
N TYR A 128 2.26 -11.04 0.96
CA TYR A 128 2.75 -10.26 -0.18
C TYR A 128 2.79 -8.78 0.20
N GLY A 129 3.91 -8.09 -0.02
CA GLY A 129 4.04 -6.66 0.30
C GLY A 129 3.21 -5.78 -0.63
N LEU A 130 3.64 -5.62 -1.89
CA LEU A 130 2.90 -4.93 -2.94
C LEU A 130 2.77 -5.77 -4.21
N GLU A 131 1.54 -6.02 -4.66
CA GLU A 131 1.25 -6.65 -5.96
C GLU A 131 0.65 -5.64 -6.94
N LEU A 132 1.24 -5.52 -8.14
CA LEU A 132 0.66 -4.83 -9.29
C LEU A 132 0.21 -5.86 -10.34
N CYS A 133 -1.03 -5.78 -10.80
CA CYS A 133 -1.56 -6.75 -11.76
C CYS A 133 -2.68 -6.21 -12.67
N CYS A 134 -2.94 -6.97 -13.73
CA CYS A 134 -4.08 -6.78 -14.63
C CYS A 134 -4.21 -5.37 -15.21
N GLY A 135 -3.12 -4.84 -15.80
CA GLY A 135 -3.10 -3.50 -16.43
C GLY A 135 -2.88 -2.36 -15.43
N ALA A 136 -2.15 -2.62 -14.35
CA ALA A 136 -1.72 -1.62 -13.38
C ALA A 136 -0.39 -0.97 -13.82
N ASP A 137 -0.42 -0.23 -14.92
CA ASP A 137 0.77 0.39 -15.53
C ASP A 137 0.97 1.86 -15.10
N PHE A 138 2.18 2.37 -15.28
CA PHE A 138 2.60 3.76 -15.04
C PHE A 138 2.45 4.24 -13.60
N ASN A 139 2.53 3.33 -12.62
CA ASN A 139 2.60 3.69 -11.21
C ASN A 139 4.06 4.00 -10.81
N THR A 140 4.23 4.86 -9.81
CA THR A 140 5.55 5.23 -9.27
C THR A 140 5.63 4.86 -7.79
N ILE A 141 6.58 4.01 -7.44
CA ILE A 141 6.76 3.43 -6.11
C ILE A 141 8.16 3.73 -5.62
N TYR A 142 8.32 4.63 -4.65
CA TYR A 142 9.64 5.04 -4.16
C TYR A 142 9.59 5.46 -2.69
N PHE A 143 10.74 5.43 -2.03
CA PHE A 143 10.92 5.79 -0.62
C PHE A 143 10.05 4.96 0.34
N ASN A 144 9.63 3.76 -0.04
CA ASN A 144 8.89 2.85 0.82
C ASN A 144 9.85 1.91 1.55
N SER A 145 9.39 1.28 2.62
CA SER A 145 10.09 0.17 3.29
C SER A 145 9.30 -1.12 3.15
N PHE A 146 9.86 -2.09 2.43
CA PHE A 146 9.34 -3.45 2.35
C PHE A 146 10.13 -4.34 3.33
N ILE A 147 9.46 -4.78 4.40
CA ILE A 147 10.14 -5.45 5.52
C ILE A 147 9.48 -6.79 5.85
N ASN A 148 10.22 -7.88 5.70
CA ASN A 148 9.81 -9.22 6.11
C ASN A 148 8.44 -9.62 5.54
N ASN A 149 8.16 -9.31 4.27
CA ASN A 149 6.98 -9.85 3.60
C ASN A 149 7.33 -11.27 3.11
N THR A 150 6.55 -12.27 3.53
CA THR A 150 7.07 -13.65 3.63
C THR A 150 7.14 -14.42 2.30
N GLU A 151 6.23 -14.16 1.36
CA GLU A 151 6.29 -14.76 0.02
C GLU A 151 7.02 -13.83 -0.95
N LYS A 152 6.61 -12.56 -1.00
CA LYS A 152 7.24 -11.55 -1.88
C LYS A 152 7.15 -10.17 -1.25
N ASN A 153 8.26 -9.42 -1.28
CA ASN A 153 8.23 -7.99 -0.97
C ASN A 153 7.44 -7.20 -2.01
N ALA A 154 7.62 -7.53 -3.29
CA ALA A 154 6.90 -6.92 -4.40
C ALA A 154 6.71 -7.91 -5.54
N HIS A 155 5.64 -7.76 -6.32
CA HIS A 155 5.41 -8.51 -7.56
C HIS A 155 4.84 -7.59 -8.64
N ASP A 156 5.50 -7.54 -9.79
CA ASP A 156 5.17 -6.66 -10.91
C ASP A 156 5.77 -7.15 -12.23
N TYR A 157 4.90 -7.53 -13.16
CA TYR A 157 5.23 -7.93 -14.53
C TYR A 157 4.75 -6.92 -15.58
N LEU A 158 4.40 -5.70 -15.15
CA LEU A 158 3.80 -4.64 -15.95
C LEU A 158 4.81 -3.50 -16.16
N VAL A 159 4.38 -2.33 -16.64
CA VAL A 159 5.28 -1.18 -16.86
C VAL A 159 5.14 -0.19 -15.70
N ASN A 160 6.01 -0.24 -14.69
CA ASN A 160 5.99 0.69 -13.56
C ASN A 160 7.39 1.18 -13.17
N ASN A 161 7.44 2.27 -12.42
CA ASN A 161 8.68 2.83 -11.89
C ASN A 161 8.82 2.49 -10.42
N TRP A 162 9.89 1.78 -10.04
CA TRP A 162 10.20 1.41 -8.66
C TRP A 162 11.23 2.34 -7.99
N ASP A 163 11.42 3.51 -8.60
CA ASP A 163 12.22 4.62 -8.09
C ASP A 163 11.76 5.92 -8.77
N ASN A 164 12.26 7.07 -8.30
CA ASN A 164 11.96 8.38 -8.90
C ASN A 164 13.09 8.94 -9.79
N GLY A 165 14.06 8.10 -10.19
CA GLY A 165 15.27 8.51 -10.91
C GLY A 165 16.44 8.95 -10.02
N THR A 166 16.24 9.07 -8.71
CA THR A 166 17.29 9.42 -7.74
C THR A 166 17.27 8.57 -6.49
N VAL A 167 16.09 8.11 -6.07
CA VAL A 167 15.87 7.33 -4.85
C VAL A 167 14.79 6.28 -5.10
N GLY A 168 15.05 5.08 -4.60
CA GLY A 168 14.19 3.92 -4.65
C GLY A 168 13.59 3.58 -3.30
N ASN A 169 13.45 2.30 -3.01
CA ASN A 169 12.83 1.74 -1.83
C ASN A 169 13.85 0.99 -0.97
N TYR A 170 13.50 0.78 0.29
CA TYR A 170 14.23 -0.11 1.19
C TYR A 170 13.65 -1.52 1.14
N TRP A 171 14.52 -2.53 1.08
CA TRP A 171 14.18 -3.94 0.99
C TRP A 171 14.91 -4.71 2.10
N SER A 172 14.17 -5.34 3.01
CA SER A 172 14.81 -6.01 4.16
C SER A 172 15.64 -7.25 3.80
N ASP A 173 15.40 -7.83 2.63
CA ASP A 173 16.11 -8.99 2.09
C ASP A 173 17.22 -8.59 1.09
N TYR A 174 17.50 -7.29 0.95
CA TYR A 174 18.42 -6.78 -0.06
C TYR A 174 19.80 -7.47 0.03
N GLN A 175 20.41 -7.49 1.21
CA GLN A 175 21.76 -8.02 1.41
C GLN A 175 21.82 -9.53 1.25
N ASP A 176 20.75 -10.24 1.61
CA ASP A 176 20.65 -11.69 1.38
C ASP A 176 20.62 -11.99 -0.12
N LYS A 177 19.93 -11.14 -0.90
CA LYS A 177 19.81 -11.28 -2.36
C LYS A 177 21.06 -10.82 -3.11
N TYR A 178 21.74 -9.78 -2.62
CA TYR A 178 22.91 -9.16 -3.24
C TYR A 178 24.08 -9.02 -2.25
N PRO A 179 24.68 -10.14 -1.79
CA PRO A 179 25.69 -10.13 -0.73
C PRO A 179 27.00 -9.41 -1.09
N SER A 180 27.22 -9.10 -2.37
CA SER A 180 28.41 -8.38 -2.86
C SER A 180 28.16 -6.91 -3.19
N ALA A 181 26.92 -6.44 -3.05
CA ALA A 181 26.57 -5.04 -3.32
C ALA A 181 27.27 -4.10 -2.32
N LYS A 182 27.57 -2.90 -2.78
CA LYS A 182 28.23 -1.87 -1.98
C LYS A 182 27.31 -0.69 -1.77
N GLU A 183 27.43 -0.08 -0.60
CA GLU A 183 26.76 1.17 -0.31
C GLU A 183 27.53 2.34 -0.95
N GLU A 184 26.79 3.20 -1.64
CA GLU A 184 27.25 4.48 -2.16
C GLU A 184 26.22 5.57 -1.80
N ASN A 185 26.61 6.46 -0.87
CA ASN A 185 25.77 7.59 -0.44
C ASN A 185 24.36 7.20 0.05
N GLY A 186 24.24 6.09 0.78
CA GLY A 186 22.96 5.61 1.31
C GLY A 186 22.07 4.85 0.31
N ILE A 187 22.59 4.57 -0.89
CA ILE A 187 21.97 3.74 -1.93
C ILE A 187 22.87 2.53 -2.19
N TRP A 188 22.30 1.36 -2.46
CA TRP A 188 23.10 0.23 -2.93
C TRP A 188 23.42 0.34 -4.43
N ASP A 189 24.64 -0.03 -4.81
CA ASP A 189 25.15 0.03 -6.19
C ASP A 189 24.50 -0.98 -7.15
N THR A 190 23.80 -1.98 -6.63
CA THR A 190 23.16 -3.04 -7.41
C THR A 190 21.65 -2.83 -7.43
N PRO A 191 21.00 -2.67 -8.61
CA PRO A 191 19.56 -2.55 -8.69
C PRO A 191 18.83 -3.76 -8.09
N TYR A 192 17.75 -3.50 -7.35
CA TYR A 192 16.91 -4.55 -6.79
C TYR A 192 15.87 -5.00 -7.82
N SER A 193 15.93 -6.25 -8.25
CA SER A 193 14.95 -6.82 -9.20
C SER A 193 13.61 -7.09 -8.54
N ILE A 194 12.53 -6.70 -9.21
CA ILE A 194 11.16 -6.94 -8.76
C ILE A 194 10.68 -8.27 -9.34
N ASP A 195 10.07 -9.11 -8.52
CA ASP A 195 9.60 -10.42 -8.97
C ASP A 195 8.47 -10.31 -10.00
N GLY A 196 8.46 -11.18 -11.00
CA GLY A 196 7.39 -11.32 -11.99
C GLY A 196 7.72 -10.86 -13.40
N GLY A 197 8.67 -9.92 -13.57
CA GLY A 197 9.08 -9.41 -14.87
C GLY A 197 10.44 -8.70 -14.82
N ASP A 198 10.64 -7.77 -15.74
CA ASP A 198 11.93 -7.08 -15.93
C ASP A 198 12.03 -5.73 -15.17
N ASN A 199 11.13 -5.48 -14.21
CA ASN A 199 11.18 -4.26 -13.40
C ASN A 199 12.28 -4.33 -12.35
N PHE A 200 12.87 -3.17 -12.05
CA PHE A 200 13.88 -3.03 -11.03
C PHE A 200 13.77 -1.65 -10.36
N ASP A 201 14.10 -1.64 -9.08
CA ASP A 201 14.43 -0.45 -8.33
C ASP A 201 15.92 -0.15 -8.57
N ARG A 202 16.22 0.96 -9.25
CA ARG A 202 17.60 1.35 -9.60
C ARG A 202 18.37 1.98 -8.45
N TYR A 203 17.66 2.48 -7.44
CA TYR A 203 18.25 3.27 -6.36
C TYR A 203 17.82 2.72 -4.98
N PRO A 204 17.99 1.41 -4.72
CA PRO A 204 17.54 0.80 -3.49
C PRO A 204 18.27 1.38 -2.27
N LEU A 205 17.50 1.71 -1.24
CA LEU A 205 18.01 2.37 -0.04
C LEU A 205 18.71 1.38 0.89
N VAL A 206 19.81 1.80 1.52
CA VAL A 206 20.52 0.98 2.52
C VAL A 206 19.85 0.93 3.88
N SER A 207 19.02 1.92 4.18
CA SER A 207 18.28 2.03 5.44
C SER A 207 16.82 2.40 5.20
N PRO A 208 15.89 1.94 6.05
CA PRO A 208 14.48 2.27 5.90
C PRO A 208 14.26 3.77 6.17
N PRO A 209 13.51 4.48 5.30
CA PRO A 209 13.08 5.84 5.57
C PRO A 209 12.38 5.99 6.92
N MET A 210 12.64 7.10 7.61
CA MET A 210 11.87 7.46 8.81
C MET A 210 10.49 7.99 8.39
N VAL A 211 9.44 7.21 8.70
CA VAL A 211 8.03 7.49 8.37
C VAL A 211 7.09 7.27 9.56
#